data_AF-A0A9P6MEE6-F1
#
_entry.id   AF-A0A9P6MEE6-F1
#
_cell.length_a   1.000
_cell.length_b   1.000
_cell.length_c   1.000
_cell.angle_alpha   90.00
_cell.angle_beta   90.00
_cell.angle_gamma   90.00
#
_symmetry.space_group_name_H-M   'P 1'
#
loop_
_entity.id
_entity.type
_entity.pdbx_description
1 polymer ?
#
loop_
_entity_poly.entity_id
_entity_poly.type
_entity_poly.pdbx_seq_one_letter_code
_entity_poly.pdbx_strand_id
1 'polypeptide(L)'
;MDPYNDSDPAYEATPLESPTEIPTVYNCQRSRFQQPGGNRGGPGSYPNNNQKPPFQYQQGGVPLRYDPQYGLQPQGYSPQGRGPHQEQPQLMRPLIPPTEFLDQHLDVFQASSYELPEGCFKIEYGPSEEIDLDLLCIKGIVNNLLDSKMKLRAVPQEIFGRARQRCNPYELVGSSIFINRASVKLASIDSQLAITATKEDPTGGQGEEEDAKTFRFADLCSGPGGFSEYLLWRKHTWGERARGWAMTLKGDLDFQLERFHKDAMVHDNLKVFYGKDRTGNILKQENIDSFADLVEQETKGLGVGLVSADGGISVDGDEAVQETLLQRLILCQILTMFMTLQK
;
A
#
# COMPACT_ATOMS: atom_id res chain seq x y z
N MET A 1 -13.89 13.69 36.44
CA MET A 1 -13.94 14.76 35.43
C MET A 1 -13.08 14.28 34.29
N ASP A 2 -13.67 14.15 33.11
CA ASP A 2 -12.95 13.75 31.90
C ASP A 2 -12.09 14.94 31.42
N PRO A 3 -10.75 14.84 31.48
CA PRO A 3 -9.86 15.95 31.13
C PRO A 3 -9.81 16.23 29.62
N TYR A 4 -10.52 15.46 28.79
CA TYR A 4 -10.49 15.58 27.32
C TYR A 4 -11.89 15.50 26.71
N ASN A 5 -12.77 16.41 27.11
CA ASN A 5 -14.10 16.52 26.49
C ASN A 5 -14.11 17.62 25.42
N ASP A 6 -14.85 17.40 24.32
CA ASP A 6 -14.99 18.36 23.21
C ASP A 6 -15.71 19.66 23.60
N SER A 7 -16.28 19.73 24.81
CA SER A 7 -16.84 20.96 25.38
C SER A 7 -15.74 21.85 25.99
N ASP A 8 -14.50 21.37 26.06
CA ASP A 8 -13.33 22.13 26.53
C ASP A 8 -12.71 22.91 25.35
N PRO A 9 -12.83 24.25 25.35
CA PRO A 9 -12.29 25.10 24.27
C PRO A 9 -10.76 24.98 24.14
N ALA A 10 -10.04 24.61 25.21
CA ALA A 10 -8.60 24.41 25.16
C ALA A 10 -8.24 23.14 24.38
N TYR A 11 -9.02 22.07 24.54
CA TYR A 11 -8.84 20.83 23.78
C TYR A 11 -9.26 21.02 22.32
N GLU A 12 -10.40 21.68 22.07
CA GLU A 12 -10.90 21.95 20.71
C GLU A 12 -9.91 22.76 19.88
N ALA A 13 -9.26 23.76 20.51
CA ALA A 13 -8.30 24.65 19.87
C ALA A 13 -6.86 24.10 19.84
N THR A 14 -6.59 22.91 20.39
CA THR A 14 -5.24 22.33 20.38
C THR A 14 -4.85 21.98 18.95
N PRO A 15 -3.79 22.59 18.38
CA PRO A 15 -3.29 22.23 17.07
C PRO A 15 -2.75 20.79 17.13
N LEU A 16 -3.28 19.92 16.27
CA LEU A 16 -2.76 18.57 16.10
C LEU A 16 -1.52 18.66 15.19
N GLU A 17 -0.37 18.92 15.80
CA GLU A 17 0.90 18.91 15.09
C GLU A 17 1.30 17.46 14.79
N SER A 18 1.23 17.09 13.51
CA SER A 18 1.83 15.85 13.03
C SER A 18 3.35 16.01 13.03
N PRO A 19 4.12 15.10 13.68
CA PRO A 19 5.58 15.10 13.57
C PRO A 19 6.06 14.74 12.16
N THR A 20 5.16 14.21 11.32
CA THR A 20 5.39 13.95 9.90
C THR A 20 4.87 15.14 9.10
N GLU A 21 5.75 15.81 8.36
CA GLU A 21 5.34 16.88 7.44
C GLU A 21 4.30 16.37 6.44
N ILE A 22 3.30 17.21 6.13
CA ILE A 22 2.32 16.93 5.09
C ILE A 22 3.08 16.80 3.75
N PRO A 23 2.97 15.66 3.03
CA PRO A 23 3.57 15.56 1.72
C PRO A 23 2.88 16.51 0.77
N THR A 24 3.68 17.40 0.23
CA THR A 24 3.35 18.27 -0.87
C THR A 24 4.07 17.77 -2.12
N VAL A 25 3.72 18.34 -3.27
CA VAL A 25 4.36 18.05 -4.55
C VAL A 25 5.89 18.33 -4.52
N TYR A 26 6.38 19.04 -3.50
CA TYR A 26 7.78 19.41 -3.34
C TYR A 26 8.62 18.44 -2.48
N ASN A 27 8.01 17.69 -1.56
CA ASN A 27 8.67 16.77 -0.62
C ASN A 27 8.45 15.28 -0.96
N CYS A 28 7.59 14.97 -1.94
CA CYS A 28 7.68 13.71 -2.69
C CYS A 28 8.70 13.89 -3.83
N GLN A 29 9.84 13.19 -3.77
CA GLN A 29 10.78 13.16 -4.90
C GLN A 29 10.07 12.61 -6.13
N ARG A 30 9.94 13.42 -7.19
CA ARG A 30 9.57 12.92 -8.51
C ARG A 30 10.70 12.05 -9.02
N SER A 31 10.54 10.73 -8.99
CA SER A 31 11.34 9.84 -9.82
C SER A 31 11.24 10.34 -11.27
N ARG A 32 12.37 10.64 -11.89
CA ARG A 32 12.44 11.18 -13.26
C ARG A 32 11.81 10.18 -14.23
N PHE A 33 10.55 10.38 -14.57
CA PHE A 33 9.96 9.82 -15.77
C PHE A 33 10.74 10.35 -16.98
N GLN A 34 11.39 9.45 -17.73
CA GLN A 34 11.82 9.75 -19.09
C GLN A 34 10.55 10.02 -19.93
N GLN A 35 10.47 11.21 -20.51
CA GLN A 35 9.40 11.55 -21.45
C GLN A 35 9.54 10.68 -22.71
N PRO A 36 8.47 10.03 -23.20
CA PRO A 36 8.40 9.64 -24.59
C PRO A 36 8.14 10.90 -25.41
N GLY A 37 9.08 11.24 -26.28
CA GLY A 37 8.98 12.38 -27.18
C GLY A 37 7.74 12.30 -28.08
N GLY A 38 7.07 13.44 -28.26
CA GLY A 38 5.88 13.55 -29.07
C GLY A 38 5.56 15.00 -29.40
N ASN A 39 6.33 15.56 -30.32
CA ASN A 39 6.21 16.91 -30.85
C ASN A 39 4.89 17.08 -31.63
N ARG A 40 3.98 17.97 -31.23
CA ARG A 40 2.93 18.55 -32.10
C ARG A 40 2.56 19.94 -31.57
N GLY A 41 2.88 20.95 -32.38
CA GLY A 41 2.79 22.37 -32.03
C GLY A 41 1.41 22.99 -32.17
N GLY A 42 1.31 24.20 -31.61
CA GLY A 42 0.27 25.18 -31.89
C GLY A 42 0.74 26.57 -31.40
N PRO A 43 0.61 27.66 -32.18
CA PRO A 43 0.99 29.00 -31.73
C PRO A 43 -0.20 29.75 -31.13
N GLY A 44 0.05 30.37 -29.98
CA GLY A 44 -0.48 31.69 -29.57
C GLY A 44 -1.93 31.78 -29.09
N SER A 45 -2.15 32.17 -27.83
CA SER A 45 -2.37 33.58 -27.46
C SER A 45 -2.83 33.71 -25.99
N TYR A 46 -2.18 34.58 -25.22
CA TYR A 46 -2.67 35.14 -23.94
C TYR A 46 -3.33 36.50 -24.23
N PRO A 47 -4.31 36.98 -23.42
CA PRO A 47 -4.00 37.82 -22.24
C PRO A 47 -4.91 37.52 -21.02
N ASN A 48 -4.38 37.38 -19.80
CA ASN A 48 -3.99 38.41 -18.83
C ASN A 48 -5.17 39.09 -18.10
N ASN A 49 -5.34 38.83 -16.79
CA ASN A 49 -5.44 39.90 -15.79
C ASN A 49 -5.32 39.42 -14.31
N ASN A 50 -4.21 39.82 -13.70
CA ASN A 50 -4.07 40.45 -12.39
C ASN A 50 -4.78 39.88 -11.14
N GLN A 51 -3.97 39.30 -10.24
CA GLN A 51 -3.78 39.84 -8.88
C GLN A 51 -2.38 39.48 -8.34
N LYS A 52 -1.75 40.44 -7.66
CA LYS A 52 -0.34 40.49 -7.22
C LYS A 52 -0.07 39.63 -5.96
N PRO A 53 1.19 39.24 -5.70
CA PRO A 53 1.59 38.32 -4.64
C PRO A 53 1.91 39.05 -3.32
N PRO A 54 2.04 38.31 -2.21
CA PRO A 54 3.10 38.63 -1.27
C PRO A 54 3.99 37.44 -0.94
N PHE A 55 5.23 37.75 -0.56
CA PHE A 55 6.30 36.89 -0.03
C PHE A 55 7.21 36.19 -1.04
N GLN A 56 8.25 36.93 -1.43
CA GLN A 56 9.58 36.37 -1.69
C GLN A 56 10.12 35.72 -0.42
N TYR A 57 10.61 34.48 -0.53
CA TYR A 57 11.58 33.92 0.43
C TYR A 57 12.80 33.36 -0.30
N GLN A 58 13.94 33.58 0.33
CA GLN A 58 15.32 33.43 -0.13
C GLN A 58 15.72 31.96 -0.31
N GLN A 59 16.64 31.72 -1.25
CA GLN A 59 17.41 30.47 -1.30
C GLN A 59 18.22 30.32 -0.02
N GLY A 60 18.10 29.17 0.66
CA GLY A 60 18.92 28.86 1.84
C GLY A 60 18.44 27.63 2.60
N GLY A 61 18.50 26.44 1.98
CA GLY A 61 18.37 25.18 2.72
C GLY A 61 19.73 24.76 3.29
N VAL A 62 19.81 24.54 4.59
CA VAL A 62 21.01 24.00 5.25
C VAL A 62 21.11 22.50 4.92
N PRO A 63 22.21 21.99 4.36
CA PRO A 63 22.34 20.57 4.08
C PRO A 63 22.43 19.76 5.38
N LEU A 64 21.58 18.74 5.53
CA LEU A 64 21.66 17.76 6.61
C LEU A 64 22.92 16.92 6.42
N ARG A 65 23.70 16.74 7.49
CA ARG A 65 24.87 15.85 7.48
C ARG A 65 24.57 14.63 8.35
N TYR A 66 24.83 13.44 7.82
CA TYR A 66 24.70 12.18 8.52
C TYR A 66 25.93 11.94 9.40
N ASP A 67 25.71 11.78 10.71
CA ASP A 67 26.74 11.39 11.67
C ASP A 67 26.54 9.91 12.08
N PRO A 68 27.54 9.02 11.90
CA PRO A 68 27.41 7.59 12.20
C PRO A 68 27.13 7.25 13.67
N GLN A 69 27.41 8.16 14.61
CA GLN A 69 27.23 7.94 16.04
C GLN A 69 25.91 8.53 16.56
N TYR A 70 25.31 9.48 15.84
CA TYR A 70 24.15 10.26 16.32
C TYR A 70 23.02 10.46 15.30
N GLY A 71 23.13 9.95 14.07
CA GLY A 71 22.12 10.10 13.02
C GLY A 71 22.14 11.46 12.31
N LEU A 72 21.05 11.79 11.61
CA LEU A 72 20.89 13.07 10.90
C LEU A 72 20.72 14.23 11.90
N GLN A 73 21.63 15.21 11.86
CA GLN A 73 21.52 16.40 12.71
C GLN A 73 21.38 17.69 11.89
N PRO A 74 20.49 18.62 12.30
CA PRO A 74 20.52 20.00 11.82
C PRO A 74 21.74 20.72 12.42
N GLN A 75 22.50 21.42 11.57
CA GLN A 75 23.70 22.14 12.00
C GLN A 75 23.30 23.34 12.88
N GLY A 76 23.44 23.21 14.20
CA GLY A 76 23.29 24.36 15.11
C GLY A 76 22.88 24.05 16.55
N TYR A 77 23.57 23.16 17.26
CA TYR A 77 23.53 23.14 18.72
C TYR A 77 24.95 23.22 19.28
N SER A 78 25.33 24.40 19.77
CA SER A 78 26.54 24.59 20.56
C SER A 78 26.31 24.03 21.97
N PRO A 79 27.17 23.14 22.50
CA PRO A 79 26.98 22.59 23.83
C PRO A 79 27.54 23.56 24.88
N GLN A 80 26.69 24.40 25.46
CA GLN A 80 27.02 25.09 26.71
C GLN A 80 25.87 24.94 27.72
N GLY A 81 26.15 24.17 28.77
CA GLY A 81 25.26 24.01 29.92
C GLY A 81 25.37 22.64 30.58
N ARG A 82 26.43 22.41 31.37
CA ARG A 82 26.47 21.28 32.31
C ARG A 82 25.57 21.61 33.51
N GLY A 83 24.41 20.98 33.58
CA GLY A 83 23.60 20.81 34.81
C GLY A 83 23.70 19.38 35.33
N PRO A 84 23.53 19.12 36.64
CA PRO A 84 23.84 17.82 37.24
C PRO A 84 22.77 16.78 36.94
N HIS A 85 23.22 15.59 36.54
CA HIS A 85 22.57 14.27 36.55
C HIS A 85 21.03 14.24 36.67
N GLN A 86 20.36 14.35 35.53
CA GLN A 86 19.17 13.54 35.28
C GLN A 86 19.62 12.38 34.39
N GLU A 87 19.41 11.14 34.86
CA GLU A 87 19.52 9.96 34.02
C GLU A 87 18.55 10.15 32.85
N GLN A 88 19.07 10.53 31.69
CA GLN A 88 18.32 10.47 30.45
C GLN A 88 17.90 9.00 30.29
N PRO A 89 16.60 8.69 30.08
CA PRO A 89 16.23 7.35 29.69
C PRO A 89 17.05 7.03 28.46
N GLN A 90 17.87 5.97 28.53
CA GLN A 90 18.65 5.52 27.39
C GLN A 90 17.64 5.21 26.28
N LEU A 91 17.46 6.14 25.35
CA LEU A 91 16.83 5.89 24.08
C LEU A 91 17.66 4.77 23.47
N MET A 92 17.12 3.55 23.52
CA MET A 92 17.71 2.39 22.89
C MET A 92 18.03 2.79 21.46
N ARG A 93 19.32 2.84 21.12
CA ARG A 93 19.76 3.03 19.75
C ARG A 93 19.08 1.94 18.92
N PRO A 94 18.33 2.30 17.86
CA PRO A 94 17.85 1.28 16.96
C PRO A 94 19.05 0.49 16.43
N LEU A 95 19.01 -0.83 16.56
CA LEU A 95 19.88 -1.71 15.77
C LEU A 95 19.58 -1.38 14.32
N ILE A 96 20.52 -0.70 13.68
CA ILE A 96 20.52 -0.53 12.24
C ILE A 96 20.52 -1.96 11.67
N PRO A 97 19.63 -2.30 10.73
CA PRO A 97 19.69 -3.58 10.03
C PRO A 97 21.13 -3.83 9.56
N PRO A 98 21.61 -5.09 9.52
CA PRO A 98 22.94 -5.38 9.02
C PRO A 98 23.17 -4.64 7.69
N THR A 99 24.30 -3.95 7.56
CA THR A 99 24.62 -3.12 6.38
C THR A 99 24.43 -3.87 5.06
N GLU A 100 24.57 -5.20 5.11
CA GLU A 100 24.30 -6.16 4.02
C GLU A 100 22.87 -6.06 3.43
N PHE A 101 21.87 -5.67 4.23
CA PHE A 101 20.47 -5.49 3.80
C PHE A 101 20.17 -4.07 3.31
N LEU A 102 20.93 -3.06 3.76
CA LEU A 102 20.72 -1.65 3.39
C LEU A 102 21.40 -1.26 2.07
N ASP A 103 22.50 -1.95 1.71
CA ASP A 103 23.23 -1.71 0.45
C ASP A 103 22.65 -2.45 -0.75
N GLN A 104 21.69 -3.36 -0.53
CA GLN A 104 20.92 -3.93 -1.63
C GLN A 104 19.81 -2.94 -2.00
N HIS A 105 20.10 -2.07 -2.96
CA HIS A 105 19.04 -1.50 -3.80
C HIS A 105 18.36 -2.67 -4.52
N LEU A 106 17.46 -3.36 -3.83
CA LEU A 106 16.56 -4.33 -4.43
C LEU A 106 15.60 -3.52 -5.30
N ASP A 107 15.97 -3.35 -6.56
CA ASP A 107 15.03 -2.92 -7.57
C ASP A 107 14.04 -4.08 -7.76
N VAL A 108 12.95 -4.04 -7.00
CA VAL A 108 11.85 -5.03 -7.08
C VAL A 108 11.25 -5.13 -8.49
N PHE A 109 11.56 -4.19 -9.39
CA PHE A 109 11.19 -4.19 -10.81
C PHE A 109 12.28 -4.75 -11.73
N GLN A 110 13.53 -4.84 -11.25
CA GLN A 110 14.61 -5.60 -11.88
C GLN A 110 14.94 -6.85 -11.07
N ALA A 111 13.90 -7.59 -10.65
CA ALA A 111 14.08 -8.94 -10.19
C ALA A 111 14.68 -9.77 -11.34
N SER A 112 16.01 -9.85 -11.38
CA SER A 112 16.70 -10.81 -12.22
C SER A 112 16.31 -12.20 -11.74
N SER A 113 15.95 -13.09 -12.65
CA SER A 113 15.73 -14.51 -12.34
C SER A 113 16.92 -15.04 -11.53
N TYR A 114 16.72 -15.24 -10.23
CA TYR A 114 17.72 -15.84 -9.37
C TYR A 114 17.31 -17.29 -9.19
N GLU A 115 18.18 -18.22 -9.55
CA GLU A 115 17.99 -19.61 -9.17
C GLU A 115 18.02 -19.67 -7.65
N LEU A 116 16.85 -19.91 -7.07
CA LEU A 116 16.71 -20.14 -5.65
C LEU A 116 17.59 -21.34 -5.27
N PRO A 117 18.50 -21.20 -4.28
CA PRO A 117 19.35 -22.30 -3.88
C PRO A 117 18.51 -23.51 -3.48
N GLU A 118 18.95 -24.70 -3.87
CA GLU A 118 18.27 -25.94 -3.50
C GLU A 118 18.18 -26.03 -1.97
N GLY A 119 16.96 -26.14 -1.44
CA GLY A 119 16.70 -26.15 0.00
C GLY A 119 16.62 -24.79 0.71
N CYS A 120 16.60 -23.66 -0.02
CA CYS A 120 16.39 -22.34 0.59
C CYS A 120 15.02 -22.18 1.29
N PHE A 121 14.02 -22.93 0.82
CA PHE A 121 12.73 -23.04 1.48
C PHE A 121 12.61 -24.38 2.20
N LYS A 122 12.38 -24.32 3.50
CA LYS A 122 12.15 -25.48 4.35
C LYS A 122 10.85 -25.26 5.12
N ILE A 123 9.96 -26.25 5.05
CA ILE A 123 8.79 -26.29 5.93
C ILE A 123 9.21 -26.97 7.23
N GLU A 124 9.15 -26.22 8.32
CA GLU A 124 9.39 -26.73 9.65
C GLU A 124 8.06 -26.89 10.37
N TYR A 125 7.88 -28.04 11.03
CA TYR A 125 6.70 -28.32 11.83
C TYR A 125 7.11 -28.33 13.29
N GLY A 126 6.40 -27.56 14.11
CA GLY A 126 6.68 -27.42 15.53
C GLY A 126 5.47 -26.93 16.30
N PRO A 127 5.55 -26.90 17.64
CA PRO A 127 4.57 -26.18 18.46
C PRO A 127 4.59 -24.69 18.10
N SER A 128 3.53 -23.97 18.50
CA SER A 128 3.56 -22.50 18.43
C SER A 128 4.70 -21.98 19.31
N GLU A 129 5.65 -21.27 18.71
CA GLU A 129 6.75 -20.62 19.41
C GLU A 129 6.37 -19.18 19.81
N GLU A 130 7.05 -18.63 20.81
CA GLU A 130 6.97 -17.21 21.10
C GLU A 130 7.63 -16.43 19.95
N ILE A 131 7.02 -15.32 19.54
CA ILE A 131 7.54 -14.49 18.47
C ILE A 131 8.82 -13.79 18.96
N ASP A 132 9.93 -14.07 18.29
CA ASP A 132 11.17 -13.31 18.47
C ASP A 132 11.06 -11.94 17.79
N LEU A 133 10.63 -10.95 18.58
CA LEU A 133 10.49 -9.56 18.11
C LEU A 133 11.82 -8.91 17.72
N ASP A 134 12.97 -9.47 18.13
CA ASP A 134 14.30 -8.95 17.79
C ASP A 134 14.84 -9.54 16.46
N LEU A 135 14.12 -10.48 15.84
CA LEU A 135 14.57 -11.15 14.60
C LEU A 135 14.67 -10.18 13.41
N LEU A 136 13.63 -9.36 13.20
CA LEU A 136 13.52 -8.40 12.08
C LEU A 136 13.15 -6.99 12.53
N CYS A 137 13.05 -6.75 13.84
CA CYS A 137 12.73 -5.45 14.42
C CYS A 137 13.50 -5.26 15.73
N ILE A 138 13.37 -4.10 16.36
CA ILE A 138 13.85 -3.92 17.73
C ILE A 138 12.67 -4.12 18.67
N LYS A 139 12.76 -5.12 19.54
CA LYS A 139 11.69 -5.48 20.49
C LYS A 139 11.19 -4.30 21.31
N GLY A 140 12.10 -3.40 21.74
CA GLY A 140 11.73 -2.18 22.46
C GLY A 140 10.79 -1.26 21.67
N ILE A 141 10.96 -1.16 20.34
CA ILE A 141 10.07 -0.36 19.47
C ILE A 141 8.72 -1.06 19.35
N VAL A 142 8.70 -2.37 19.15
CA VAL A 142 7.45 -3.14 19.04
C VAL A 142 6.65 -3.04 20.34
N ASN A 143 7.30 -3.22 21.50
CA ASN A 143 6.65 -3.09 22.81
C ASN A 143 6.06 -1.68 23.00
N ASN A 144 6.81 -0.63 22.67
CA ASN A 144 6.32 0.74 22.75
C ASN A 144 5.09 0.99 21.85
N LEU A 145 5.08 0.39 20.65
CA LEU A 145 3.94 0.44 19.75
C LEU A 145 2.71 -0.27 20.35
N LEU A 146 2.90 -1.49 20.87
CA LEU A 146 1.83 -2.27 21.49
C LEU A 146 1.26 -1.55 22.73
N ASP A 147 2.12 -1.03 23.60
CA ASP A 147 1.71 -0.25 24.77
C ASP A 147 0.91 1.01 24.36
N SER A 148 1.31 1.65 23.25
CA SER A 148 0.59 2.81 22.72
C SER A 148 -0.79 2.42 22.18
N LYS A 149 -0.91 1.29 21.47
CA LYS A 149 -2.21 0.74 21.04
C LYS A 149 -3.09 0.39 22.24
N MET A 150 -2.52 -0.23 23.28
CA MET A 150 -3.26 -0.60 24.49
C MET A 150 -3.86 0.62 25.21
N LYS A 151 -3.14 1.73 25.29
CA LYS A 151 -3.65 2.99 25.87
C LYS A 151 -4.90 3.51 25.14
N LEU A 152 -5.02 3.23 23.84
CA LEU A 152 -6.15 3.67 23.01
C LEU A 152 -7.38 2.77 23.16
N ARG A 153 -7.26 1.53 23.67
CA ARG A 153 -8.39 0.59 23.80
C ARG A 153 -9.51 1.09 24.72
N ALA A 154 -9.19 1.92 25.70
CA ALA A 154 -10.17 2.50 26.61
C ALA A 154 -10.94 3.68 25.99
N VAL A 155 -10.50 4.20 24.84
CA VAL A 155 -11.14 5.33 24.16
C VAL A 155 -12.35 4.84 23.39
N PRO A 156 -13.54 5.44 23.55
CA PRO A 156 -14.72 5.09 22.76
C PRO A 156 -14.47 5.21 21.25
N GLN A 157 -14.92 4.22 20.48
CA GLN A 157 -14.64 4.10 19.04
C GLN A 157 -15.05 5.34 18.23
N GLU A 158 -16.14 6.01 18.60
CA GLU A 158 -16.60 7.24 17.97
C GLU A 158 -15.61 8.40 18.18
N ILE A 159 -15.11 8.54 19.41
CA ILE A 159 -14.12 9.58 19.76
C ILE A 159 -12.80 9.27 19.05
N PHE A 160 -12.34 8.03 19.12
CA PHE A 160 -11.14 7.58 18.42
C PHE A 160 -11.24 7.83 16.90
N GLY A 161 -12.38 7.50 16.30
CA GLY A 161 -12.66 7.73 14.89
C GLY A 161 -12.55 9.20 14.49
N ARG A 162 -13.19 10.10 15.25
CA ARG A 162 -13.11 11.56 15.01
C ARG A 162 -11.70 12.10 15.18
N ALA A 163 -11.00 11.69 16.24
CA ALA A 163 -9.60 12.09 16.45
C ALA A 163 -8.71 11.60 15.30
N ARG A 164 -8.82 10.33 14.90
CA ARG A 164 -8.08 9.75 13.78
C ARG A 164 -8.29 10.53 12.48
N GLN A 165 -9.54 10.91 12.18
CA GLN A 165 -9.85 11.72 11.00
C GLN A 165 -9.19 13.11 11.05
N ARG A 166 -9.17 13.76 12.22
CA ARG A 166 -8.55 15.09 12.39
C ARG A 166 -7.02 15.03 12.36
N CYS A 167 -6.42 13.96 12.86
CA CYS A 167 -4.96 13.80 12.92
C CYS A 167 -4.33 13.33 11.60
N ASN A 168 -5.10 12.65 10.74
CA ASN A 168 -4.57 12.10 9.50
C ASN A 168 -4.49 13.17 8.40
N PRO A 169 -3.29 13.65 7.99
CA PRO A 169 -3.18 14.69 6.96
C PRO A 169 -3.68 14.23 5.58
N TYR A 170 -3.82 12.92 5.37
CA TYR A 170 -4.34 12.34 4.11
C TYR A 170 -5.85 12.07 4.14
N GLU A 171 -6.54 12.41 5.23
CA GLU A 171 -7.95 12.03 5.41
C GLU A 171 -8.86 12.55 4.29
N LEU A 172 -8.59 13.77 3.82
CA LEU A 172 -9.37 14.46 2.79
C LEU A 172 -9.28 13.79 1.41
N VAL A 173 -8.34 12.87 1.18
CA VAL A 173 -8.27 12.07 -0.05
C VAL A 173 -9.52 11.20 -0.20
N GLY A 174 -10.04 10.67 0.92
CA GLY A 174 -11.25 9.86 0.94
C GLY A 174 -11.21 8.69 -0.05
N SER A 175 -12.34 8.42 -0.71
CA SER A 175 -12.45 7.45 -1.81
C SER A 175 -12.34 8.12 -3.19
N SER A 176 -12.12 9.43 -3.26
CA SER A 176 -12.17 10.20 -4.50
C SER A 176 -13.48 9.91 -5.29
N ILE A 177 -13.38 9.39 -6.51
CA ILE A 177 -14.50 9.03 -7.39
C ILE A 177 -14.92 7.55 -7.28
N PHE A 178 -14.27 6.78 -6.41
CA PHE A 178 -14.36 5.33 -6.35
C PHE A 178 -15.26 4.83 -5.20
N ILE A 179 -15.57 3.53 -5.20
CA ILE A 179 -16.45 2.89 -4.22
C ILE A 179 -15.92 3.00 -2.78
N ASN A 180 -14.59 2.94 -2.60
CA ASN A 180 -13.95 3.00 -1.30
C ASN A 180 -12.51 3.54 -1.39
N ARG A 181 -11.85 3.67 -0.23
CA ARG A 181 -10.47 4.18 -0.15
C ARG A 181 -9.42 3.19 -0.69
N ALA A 182 -9.75 1.91 -0.79
CA ALA A 182 -8.83 0.91 -1.31
C ALA A 182 -8.47 1.21 -2.77
N SER A 183 -9.45 1.62 -3.60
CA SER A 183 -9.18 2.07 -4.97
C SER A 183 -8.10 3.16 -5.02
N VAL A 184 -8.13 4.09 -4.06
CA VAL A 184 -7.14 5.18 -3.98
C VAL A 184 -5.78 4.72 -3.44
N LYS A 185 -5.74 3.69 -2.58
CA LYS A 185 -4.46 3.05 -2.20
C LYS A 185 -3.76 2.53 -3.46
N LEU A 186 -4.49 1.79 -4.29
CA LEU A 186 -3.93 1.23 -5.53
C LEU A 186 -3.58 2.34 -6.53
N ALA A 187 -4.39 3.40 -6.63
CA ALA A 187 -4.05 4.56 -7.44
C ALA A 187 -2.74 5.24 -7.00
N SER A 188 -2.50 5.34 -5.70
CA SER A 188 -1.26 5.89 -5.15
C SER A 188 -0.05 5.00 -5.48
N ILE A 189 -0.19 3.67 -5.30
CA ILE A 189 0.84 2.69 -5.67
C ILE A 189 1.15 2.78 -7.17
N ASP A 190 0.12 2.75 -8.01
CA ASP A 190 0.27 2.84 -9.45
C ASP A 190 0.89 4.17 -9.91
N SER A 191 0.60 5.29 -9.24
CA SER A 191 1.23 6.57 -9.58
C SER A 191 2.74 6.59 -9.35
N GLN A 192 3.24 5.77 -8.44
CA GLN A 192 4.66 5.69 -8.08
C GLN A 192 5.40 4.60 -8.86
N LEU A 193 4.72 3.48 -9.08
CA LEU A 193 5.32 2.24 -9.60
C LEU A 193 4.92 1.97 -11.05
N ALA A 194 3.94 2.70 -11.59
CA ALA A 194 3.42 2.54 -12.94
C ALA A 194 3.00 1.10 -13.28
N ILE A 195 2.41 0.38 -12.31
CA ILE A 195 2.02 -1.04 -12.45
C ILE A 195 1.00 -1.26 -13.58
N THR A 196 0.20 -0.24 -13.92
CA THR A 196 -0.74 -0.28 -15.05
C THR A 196 -0.12 0.21 -16.35
N ALA A 197 1.11 0.75 -16.35
CA ALA A 197 1.79 1.18 -17.58
C ALA A 197 2.44 0.01 -18.35
N THR A 198 2.38 -1.22 -17.81
CA THR A 198 2.76 -2.43 -18.55
C THR A 198 1.80 -2.61 -19.73
N LYS A 199 2.34 -2.37 -20.93
CA LYS A 199 1.58 -2.33 -22.20
C LYS A 199 1.55 -3.65 -22.95
N GLU A 200 2.38 -4.61 -22.56
CA GLU A 200 2.69 -5.75 -23.42
C GLU A 200 2.68 -7.05 -22.62
N ASP A 201 1.90 -8.00 -23.10
CA ASP A 201 2.10 -9.42 -22.83
C ASP A 201 3.41 -9.83 -23.53
N PRO A 202 4.47 -10.23 -22.80
CA PRO A 202 5.77 -10.60 -23.38
C PRO A 202 5.69 -11.74 -24.40
N THR A 203 4.56 -12.46 -24.46
CA THR A 203 4.37 -13.62 -25.35
C THR A 203 3.67 -13.29 -26.67
N GLY A 204 3.58 -12.00 -27.05
CA GLY A 204 2.88 -11.46 -28.23
C GLY A 204 3.18 -12.14 -29.59
N GLY A 205 2.72 -13.38 -29.76
CA GLY A 205 2.99 -14.19 -30.95
C GLY A 205 2.09 -15.40 -31.17
N GLN A 206 1.12 -15.71 -30.29
CA GLN A 206 0.23 -16.88 -30.48
C GLN A 206 -1.28 -16.59 -30.39
N GLY A 207 -1.69 -15.32 -30.32
CA GLY A 207 -3.10 -14.91 -30.28
C GLY A 207 -3.47 -13.91 -31.38
N GLU A 208 -4.76 -13.62 -31.52
CA GLU A 208 -5.22 -12.46 -32.30
C GLU A 208 -4.58 -11.19 -31.73
N GLU A 209 -4.28 -10.20 -32.59
CA GLU A 209 -3.55 -8.99 -32.21
C GLU A 209 -4.23 -8.20 -31.05
N GLU A 210 -5.54 -8.38 -30.88
CA GLU A 210 -6.33 -7.82 -29.80
C GLU A 210 -6.12 -8.52 -28.44
N ASP A 211 -5.88 -9.83 -28.43
CA ASP A 211 -5.62 -10.63 -27.22
C ASP A 211 -4.23 -10.33 -26.63
N ALA A 212 -3.25 -10.01 -27.49
CA ALA A 212 -1.87 -9.72 -27.08
C ALA A 212 -1.71 -8.36 -26.35
N LYS A 213 -2.70 -7.47 -26.45
CA LYS A 213 -2.68 -6.11 -25.88
C LYS A 213 -3.62 -5.94 -24.67
N THR A 214 -4.20 -7.04 -24.18
CA THR A 214 -5.14 -6.99 -23.05
C THR A 214 -4.40 -7.09 -21.73
N PHE A 215 -4.59 -6.10 -20.85
CA PHE A 215 -4.07 -6.14 -19.49
C PHE A 215 -4.85 -7.15 -18.64
N ARG A 216 -4.16 -8.20 -18.18
CA ARG A 216 -4.76 -9.28 -17.38
C ARG A 216 -4.38 -9.15 -15.93
N PHE A 217 -5.36 -9.21 -15.02
CA PHE A 217 -5.10 -9.17 -13.59
C PHE A 217 -5.96 -10.17 -12.80
N ALA A 218 -5.50 -10.54 -11.61
CA ALA A 218 -6.33 -11.20 -10.61
C ALA A 218 -6.46 -10.32 -9.35
N ASP A 219 -7.65 -10.34 -8.72
CA ASP A 219 -7.94 -9.56 -7.50
C ASP A 219 -8.51 -10.46 -6.39
N LEU A 220 -7.74 -10.63 -5.33
CA LEU A 220 -8.00 -11.60 -4.26
C LEU A 220 -8.42 -10.90 -2.96
N CYS A 221 -9.43 -11.45 -2.30
CA CYS A 221 -9.90 -10.98 -0.98
C CYS A 221 -10.28 -9.48 -0.96
N SER A 222 -10.80 -8.97 -2.08
CA SER A 222 -10.89 -7.52 -2.34
C SER A 222 -12.30 -6.95 -2.21
N GLY A 223 -13.28 -7.70 -1.69
CA GLY A 223 -14.63 -7.18 -1.50
C GLY A 223 -14.65 -5.86 -0.70
N PRO A 224 -15.35 -4.80 -1.16
CA PRO A 224 -16.35 -4.78 -2.23
C PRO A 224 -15.82 -4.58 -3.67
N GLY A 225 -14.50 -4.48 -3.86
CA GLY A 225 -13.83 -4.53 -5.17
C GLY A 225 -13.08 -3.28 -5.61
N GLY A 226 -12.61 -2.46 -4.68
CA GLY A 226 -11.97 -1.18 -5.00
C GLY A 226 -10.72 -1.28 -5.88
N PHE A 227 -9.92 -2.33 -5.71
CA PHE A 227 -8.74 -2.56 -6.57
C PHE A 227 -9.15 -2.89 -8.02
N SER A 228 -10.08 -3.84 -8.19
CA SER A 228 -10.67 -4.14 -9.51
C SER A 228 -11.29 -2.90 -10.18
N GLU A 229 -12.04 -2.10 -9.43
CA GLU A 229 -12.64 -0.85 -9.94
C GLU A 229 -11.56 0.10 -10.48
N TYR A 230 -10.49 0.32 -9.71
CA TYR A 230 -9.39 1.20 -10.11
C TYR A 230 -8.70 0.70 -11.39
N LEU A 231 -8.30 -0.58 -11.43
CA LEU A 231 -7.55 -1.15 -12.55
C LEU A 231 -8.34 -1.06 -13.86
N LEU A 232 -9.63 -1.42 -13.80
CA LEU A 232 -10.50 -1.37 -14.96
C LEU A 232 -10.78 0.07 -15.41
N TRP A 233 -11.07 0.98 -14.47
CA TRP A 233 -11.26 2.40 -14.75
C TRP A 233 -10.02 3.01 -15.40
N ARG A 234 -8.83 2.71 -14.86
CA ARG A 234 -7.54 3.21 -15.36
C ARG A 234 -7.30 2.78 -16.80
N LYS A 235 -7.45 1.49 -17.09
CA LYS A 235 -7.21 0.95 -18.43
C LYS A 235 -8.24 1.44 -19.43
N HIS A 236 -9.53 1.41 -19.08
CA HIS A 236 -10.58 1.92 -19.96
C HIS A 236 -10.41 3.41 -20.28
N THR A 237 -10.07 4.25 -19.29
CA THR A 237 -9.85 5.70 -19.53
C THR A 237 -8.61 6.00 -20.38
N TRP A 238 -7.67 5.06 -20.50
CA TRP A 238 -6.55 5.12 -21.45
C TRP A 238 -6.88 4.54 -22.83
N GLY A 239 -8.11 4.04 -23.04
CA GLY A 239 -8.50 3.36 -24.27
C GLY A 239 -7.88 1.97 -24.41
N GLU A 240 -7.42 1.39 -23.31
CA GLU A 240 -6.80 0.06 -23.26
C GLU A 240 -7.81 -0.98 -22.76
N ARG A 241 -7.60 -2.24 -23.19
CA ARG A 241 -8.43 -3.37 -22.76
C ARG A 241 -7.88 -3.96 -21.46
N ALA A 242 -8.76 -4.34 -20.56
CA ALA A 242 -8.41 -5.07 -19.35
C ALA A 242 -9.38 -6.22 -19.11
N ARG A 243 -8.86 -7.31 -18.54
CA ARG A 243 -9.64 -8.46 -18.11
C ARG A 243 -9.17 -8.89 -16.72
N GLY A 244 -10.11 -9.00 -15.79
CA GLY A 244 -9.88 -9.36 -14.41
C GLY A 244 -10.56 -10.66 -14.02
N TRP A 245 -9.92 -11.42 -13.13
CA TRP A 245 -10.52 -12.53 -12.39
C TRP A 245 -10.45 -12.24 -10.91
N ALA A 246 -11.55 -12.39 -10.19
CA ALA A 246 -11.60 -11.97 -8.80
C ALA A 246 -12.26 -13.00 -7.90
N MET A 247 -11.75 -13.14 -6.68
CA MET A 247 -12.30 -14.04 -5.67
C MET A 247 -12.29 -13.37 -4.30
N THR A 248 -13.46 -13.31 -3.66
CA THR A 248 -13.65 -12.80 -2.29
C THR A 248 -14.72 -13.63 -1.58
N LEU A 249 -14.78 -13.53 -0.26
CA LEU A 249 -15.84 -14.16 0.54
C LEU A 249 -17.22 -13.64 0.12
N LYS A 250 -18.19 -14.54 -0.04
CA LYS A 250 -19.60 -14.16 -0.22
C LYS A 250 -20.21 -13.50 1.01
N GLY A 251 -21.31 -12.78 0.78
CA GLY A 251 -22.11 -12.15 1.83
C GLY A 251 -21.70 -10.70 2.04
N ASP A 252 -21.47 -10.30 3.29
CA ASP A 252 -21.21 -8.90 3.62
C ASP A 252 -19.87 -8.37 3.06
N LEU A 253 -18.96 -9.30 2.72
CA LEU A 253 -17.65 -9.03 2.14
C LEU A 253 -17.61 -9.30 0.63
N ASP A 254 -18.77 -9.38 -0.03
CA ASP A 254 -18.86 -9.66 -1.46
C ASP A 254 -18.61 -8.41 -2.31
N PHE A 255 -18.35 -8.63 -3.59
CA PHE A 255 -18.25 -7.58 -4.60
C PHE A 255 -19.56 -6.80 -4.75
N GLN A 256 -19.44 -5.48 -4.96
CA GLN A 256 -20.57 -4.58 -5.22
C GLN A 256 -20.37 -3.90 -6.57
N LEU A 257 -20.38 -4.70 -7.63
CA LEU A 257 -20.00 -4.29 -9.01
C LEU A 257 -20.85 -3.14 -9.53
N GLU A 258 -22.11 -3.09 -9.10
CA GLU A 258 -23.14 -2.12 -9.48
C GLU A 258 -22.84 -0.73 -8.91
N ARG A 259 -21.96 -0.65 -7.91
CA ARG A 259 -21.50 0.59 -7.30
C ARG A 259 -20.17 1.08 -7.86
N PHE A 260 -19.55 0.32 -8.77
CA PHE A 260 -18.31 0.76 -9.40
C PHE A 260 -18.55 2.00 -10.24
N HIS A 261 -17.51 2.81 -10.40
CA HIS A 261 -17.51 3.89 -11.36
C HIS A 261 -17.90 3.36 -12.75
N LYS A 262 -18.84 4.03 -13.41
CA LYS A 262 -19.38 3.62 -14.72
C LYS A 262 -18.29 3.31 -15.75
N ASP A 263 -17.23 4.13 -15.77
CA ASP A 263 -16.12 3.98 -16.72
C ASP A 263 -15.16 2.82 -16.38
N ALA A 264 -15.43 2.05 -15.32
CA ALA A 264 -14.74 0.78 -15.07
C ALA A 264 -15.25 -0.35 -15.99
N MET A 265 -16.39 -0.20 -16.65
CA MET A 265 -16.91 -1.19 -17.62
C MET A 265 -16.88 -2.64 -17.07
N VAL A 266 -17.32 -2.82 -15.83
CA VAL A 266 -17.04 -4.03 -15.04
C VAL A 266 -17.69 -5.30 -15.59
N HIS A 267 -18.92 -5.21 -16.11
CA HIS A 267 -19.73 -6.38 -16.47
C HIS A 267 -19.13 -7.26 -17.56
N ASP A 268 -18.37 -6.66 -18.48
CA ASP A 268 -17.73 -7.38 -19.58
C ASP A 268 -16.26 -7.71 -19.29
N ASN A 269 -15.69 -7.12 -18.24
CA ASN A 269 -14.24 -7.13 -18.02
C ASN A 269 -13.81 -7.77 -16.69
N LEU A 270 -14.72 -8.01 -15.74
CA LEU A 270 -14.42 -8.69 -14.48
C LEU A 270 -15.21 -9.99 -14.34
N LYS A 271 -14.51 -11.09 -14.10
CA LYS A 271 -15.13 -12.37 -13.75
C LYS A 271 -14.95 -12.64 -12.26
N VAL A 272 -16.05 -12.55 -11.51
CA VAL A 272 -16.08 -12.96 -10.10
C VAL A 272 -16.26 -14.48 -10.01
N PHE A 273 -15.39 -15.15 -9.28
CA PHE A 273 -15.39 -16.59 -9.06
C PHE A 273 -15.29 -16.88 -7.56
N TYR A 274 -16.11 -17.82 -7.09
CA TYR A 274 -16.24 -18.12 -5.66
C TYR A 274 -15.65 -19.47 -5.27
N GLY A 275 -14.71 -19.98 -6.07
CA GLY A 275 -14.14 -21.30 -5.86
C GLY A 275 -15.12 -22.44 -6.14
N LYS A 276 -14.61 -23.66 -6.07
CA LYS A 276 -15.35 -24.91 -6.26
C LYS A 276 -16.53 -25.05 -5.29
N ASP A 277 -16.34 -24.63 -4.03
CA ASP A 277 -17.37 -24.73 -3.00
C ASP A 277 -18.36 -23.55 -3.00
N ARG A 278 -18.13 -22.56 -3.87
CA ARG A 278 -18.95 -21.35 -4.06
C ARG A 278 -18.99 -20.40 -2.86
N THR A 279 -18.01 -20.46 -1.95
CA THR A 279 -17.89 -19.56 -0.79
C THR A 279 -16.94 -18.38 -1.03
N GLY A 280 -15.97 -18.53 -1.95
CA GLY A 280 -14.88 -17.60 -2.17
C GLY A 280 -13.85 -17.55 -1.03
N ASN A 281 -13.86 -18.55 -0.15
CA ASN A 281 -12.89 -18.66 0.93
C ASN A 281 -11.52 -19.13 0.40
N ILE A 282 -10.57 -18.21 0.33
CA ILE A 282 -9.19 -18.48 -0.13
C ILE A 282 -8.41 -19.42 0.79
N LEU A 283 -8.85 -19.63 2.04
CA LEU A 283 -8.18 -20.54 2.98
C LEU A 283 -8.38 -22.02 2.63
N LYS A 284 -9.25 -22.32 1.66
CA LYS A 284 -9.55 -23.67 1.18
C LYS A 284 -8.77 -23.95 -0.10
N GLN A 285 -7.93 -24.99 -0.06
CA GLN A 285 -7.09 -25.41 -1.18
C GLN A 285 -7.92 -25.62 -2.46
N GLU A 286 -9.08 -26.27 -2.37
CA GLU A 286 -9.96 -26.51 -3.53
C GLU A 286 -10.44 -25.22 -4.22
N ASN A 287 -10.55 -24.11 -3.49
CA ASN A 287 -10.92 -22.81 -4.05
C ASN A 287 -9.72 -22.13 -4.70
N ILE A 288 -8.53 -22.26 -4.11
CA ILE A 288 -7.27 -21.81 -4.72
C ILE A 288 -7.05 -22.55 -6.06
N ASP A 289 -7.08 -23.88 -6.04
CA ASP A 289 -6.84 -24.73 -7.22
C ASP A 289 -7.83 -24.39 -8.32
N SER A 290 -9.14 -24.37 -8.01
CA SER A 290 -10.16 -24.08 -9.02
C SER A 290 -10.12 -22.64 -9.56
N PHE A 291 -9.64 -21.66 -8.77
CA PHE A 291 -9.43 -20.30 -9.26
C PHE A 291 -8.21 -20.24 -10.18
N ALA A 292 -7.12 -20.93 -9.83
CA ALA A 292 -5.94 -21.05 -10.69
C ALA A 292 -6.26 -21.76 -12.02
N ASP A 293 -6.98 -22.89 -11.98
CA ASP A 293 -7.45 -23.62 -13.17
C ASP A 293 -8.29 -22.72 -14.09
N LEU A 294 -9.18 -21.91 -13.51
CA LEU A 294 -10.00 -20.95 -14.27
C LEU A 294 -9.12 -19.91 -14.97
N VAL A 295 -8.16 -19.32 -14.26
CA VAL A 295 -7.24 -18.32 -14.82
C VAL A 295 -6.39 -18.98 -15.90
N GLU A 296 -5.81 -20.13 -15.66
CA GLU A 296 -4.98 -20.85 -16.64
C GLU A 296 -5.77 -21.16 -17.92
N GLN A 297 -7.00 -21.66 -17.78
CA GLN A 297 -7.88 -21.97 -18.91
C GLN A 297 -8.24 -20.72 -19.72
N GLU A 298 -8.70 -19.64 -19.07
CA GLU A 298 -9.16 -18.43 -19.76
C GLU A 298 -8.01 -17.58 -20.31
N THR A 299 -6.80 -17.79 -19.81
CA THR A 299 -5.58 -17.15 -20.30
C THR A 299 -4.76 -18.05 -21.23
N LYS A 300 -5.28 -19.22 -21.63
CA LYS A 300 -4.62 -20.18 -22.54
C LYS A 300 -3.22 -20.59 -22.04
N GLY A 301 -3.06 -20.73 -20.73
CA GLY A 301 -1.79 -21.11 -20.08
C GLY A 301 -0.83 -19.95 -19.80
N LEU A 302 -1.20 -18.70 -20.13
CA LEU A 302 -0.32 -17.54 -19.94
C LEU A 302 -0.29 -17.02 -18.51
N GLY A 303 -1.41 -17.08 -17.78
CA GLY A 303 -1.57 -16.42 -16.48
C GLY A 303 -1.91 -14.93 -16.61
N VAL A 304 -1.79 -14.20 -15.49
CA VAL A 304 -2.07 -12.76 -15.40
C VAL A 304 -0.79 -11.95 -15.17
N GLY A 305 -0.77 -10.71 -15.65
CA GLY A 305 0.38 -9.80 -15.50
C GLY A 305 0.42 -9.07 -14.15
N LEU A 306 -0.68 -9.10 -13.40
CA LEU A 306 -0.77 -8.51 -12.06
C LEU A 306 -1.68 -9.36 -11.17
N VAL A 307 -1.26 -9.61 -9.93
CA VAL A 307 -2.16 -10.12 -8.88
C VAL A 307 -2.19 -9.08 -7.76
N SER A 308 -3.38 -8.65 -7.37
CA SER A 308 -3.62 -7.81 -6.20
C SER A 308 -4.34 -8.60 -5.11
N ALA A 309 -4.06 -8.26 -3.85
CA ALA A 309 -4.73 -8.85 -2.72
C ALA A 309 -4.84 -7.83 -1.56
N ASP A 310 -6.05 -7.58 -1.03
CA ASP A 310 -6.32 -6.67 0.11
C ASP A 310 -7.04 -7.44 1.25
N GLY A 311 -6.68 -8.72 1.44
CA GLY A 311 -7.29 -9.58 2.43
C GLY A 311 -6.90 -9.21 3.86
N GLY A 312 -7.91 -9.04 4.71
CA GLY A 312 -7.73 -8.79 6.13
C GLY A 312 -8.84 -9.41 6.97
N ILE A 313 -8.65 -9.38 8.28
CA ILE A 313 -9.66 -9.73 9.28
C ILE A 313 -9.76 -8.58 10.27
N SER A 314 -10.95 -8.33 10.81
CA SER A 314 -11.07 -7.42 11.96
C SER A 314 -10.45 -8.11 13.18
N VAL A 315 -9.63 -7.34 13.89
CA VAL A 315 -9.01 -7.70 15.17
C VAL A 315 -9.28 -6.60 16.18
N ASP A 316 -10.42 -5.91 16.04
CA ASP A 316 -10.76 -4.77 16.88
C ASP A 316 -10.71 -5.18 18.36
N GLY A 317 -9.88 -4.49 19.14
CA GLY A 317 -9.66 -4.79 20.55
C GLY A 317 -8.58 -5.84 20.83
N ASP A 318 -8.02 -6.50 19.81
CA ASP A 318 -6.81 -7.32 19.92
C ASP A 318 -5.82 -7.19 18.75
N GLU A 319 -5.38 -5.97 18.49
CA GLU A 319 -4.49 -5.64 17.37
C GLU A 319 -3.09 -6.26 17.50
N ALA A 320 -2.73 -6.78 18.68
CA ALA A 320 -1.43 -7.39 18.94
C ALA A 320 -1.31 -8.77 18.28
N VAL A 321 -2.42 -9.49 18.11
CA VAL A 321 -2.43 -10.84 17.51
C VAL A 321 -2.69 -10.82 16.01
N GLN A 322 -2.82 -9.63 15.41
CA GLN A 322 -3.23 -9.45 14.01
C GLN A 322 -2.36 -10.25 13.04
N GLU A 323 -1.04 -10.15 13.18
CA GLU A 323 -0.09 -10.82 12.31
C GLU A 323 -0.22 -12.35 12.40
N THR A 324 -0.26 -12.90 13.62
CA THR A 324 -0.43 -14.32 13.88
C THR A 324 -1.74 -14.87 13.31
N LEU A 325 -2.82 -14.10 13.38
CA LEU A 325 -4.11 -14.53 12.83
C LEU A 325 -4.13 -14.43 11.29
N LEU A 326 -3.40 -13.48 10.69
CA LEU A 326 -3.34 -13.27 9.25
C LEU A 326 -2.35 -14.20 8.53
N GLN A 327 -1.43 -14.87 9.23
CA GLN A 327 -0.37 -15.69 8.61
C GLN A 327 -0.90 -16.64 7.51
N ARG A 328 -2.01 -17.34 7.78
CA ARG A 328 -2.60 -18.29 6.83
C ARG A 328 -3.26 -17.58 5.65
N LEU A 329 -3.88 -16.43 5.90
CA LEU A 329 -4.50 -15.62 4.85
C LEU A 329 -3.44 -15.04 3.91
N ILE A 330 -2.35 -14.52 4.46
CA ILE A 330 -1.20 -14.01 3.69
C ILE A 330 -0.59 -15.15 2.86
N LEU A 331 -0.34 -16.31 3.47
CA LEU A 331 0.19 -17.48 2.75
C LEU A 331 -0.72 -17.90 1.59
N CYS A 332 -2.04 -18.01 1.81
CA CYS A 332 -2.97 -18.39 0.74
C CYS A 332 -3.03 -17.35 -0.39
N GLN A 333 -2.93 -16.05 -0.09
CA GLN A 333 -2.85 -14.99 -1.11
C GLN A 333 -1.57 -15.12 -1.94
N ILE A 334 -0.41 -15.36 -1.29
CA ILE A 334 0.89 -15.57 -1.96
C ILE A 334 0.88 -16.85 -2.81
N LEU A 335 0.35 -17.95 -2.30
CA LEU A 335 0.24 -19.20 -3.06
C LEU A 335 -0.63 -19.02 -4.31
N THR A 336 -1.80 -18.41 -4.15
CA THR A 336 -2.70 -18.13 -5.29
C THR A 336 -2.03 -17.22 -6.31
N MET A 337 -1.24 -16.23 -5.86
CA MET A 337 -0.44 -15.38 -6.74
C MET A 337 0.55 -16.22 -7.57
N PHE A 338 1.36 -17.09 -6.94
CA PHE A 338 2.30 -17.94 -7.67
C PHE A 338 1.63 -18.90 -8.67
N MET A 339 0.41 -19.33 -8.39
CA MET A 339 -0.35 -20.21 -9.28
C MET A 339 -1.02 -19.48 -10.46
N THR A 340 -1.12 -18.15 -10.41
CA THR A 340 -1.88 -17.37 -11.41
C THR A 340 -1.04 -16.36 -12.18
N LEU A 341 0.09 -15.90 -11.62
CA LEU A 341 1.00 -15.00 -12.31
C LEU A 341 1.58 -15.65 -13.57
N GLN A 342 1.77 -14.81 -14.58
CA GLN A 342 2.52 -15.17 -15.78
C GLN A 342 3.95 -15.57 -15.42
N LYS A 343 4.45 -16.61 -16.12
CA LYS A 343 5.80 -17.18 -15.94
C LYS A 343 6.89 -16.38 -16.62
#